data_AF-A0A820J551-F1
#
_entry.id   AF-A0A820J551-F1
#
_cell.length_a   1.000
_cell.length_b   1.000
_cell.length_c   1.000
_cell.angle_alpha   90.00
_cell.angle_beta   90.00
_cell.angle_gamma   90.00
#
_symmetry.space_group_name_H-M   'P 1'
#
loop_
_entity.id
_entity.type
_entity.pdbx_description
1 polymer ?
#
loop_
_entity_poly.entity_id
_entity_poly.type
_entity_poly.pdbx_seq_one_letter_code
_entity_poly.pdbx_strand_id
1 'polypeptide(L)'
;EKFSFECTANSSVQDLMRVIRSQADSLLQIDEKELAAMRIGLAHSISRYKLKFSPDKVDTMIVQAIALLDDLDKEINNYIMRCKEWYGWHFPELAKIVQDNVAFCKIVLRIGYRTAG
;
A
#
# COMPACT_ATOMS: atom_id res chain seq x y z
N GLU A 1 35.34 6.15 -23.65
CA GLU A 1 36.78 6.51 -23.69
C GLU A 1 37.18 7.18 -22.39
N LYS A 2 38.39 6.95 -21.87
CA LYS A 2 38.90 7.68 -20.70
C LYS A 2 39.61 8.94 -21.18
N PHE A 3 39.20 10.10 -20.69
CA PHE A 3 39.86 11.37 -20.99
C PHE A 3 41.28 11.40 -20.38
N SER A 4 42.24 11.95 -21.11
CA SER A 4 43.68 11.99 -20.76
C SER A 4 44.03 13.12 -19.77
N PHE A 5 43.26 13.27 -18.70
CA PHE A 5 43.53 14.27 -17.65
C PHE A 5 44.15 13.61 -16.42
N GLU A 6 45.12 14.27 -15.80
CA GLU A 6 45.67 13.86 -14.51
C GLU A 6 44.73 14.27 -13.37
N CYS A 7 44.15 13.29 -12.68
CA CYS A 7 43.31 13.51 -11.51
C CYS A 7 44.16 13.54 -10.24
N THR A 8 44.09 14.62 -9.46
CA THR A 8 44.77 14.73 -8.16
C THR A 8 43.79 14.55 -7.00
N ALA A 9 44.16 13.68 -6.04
CA ALA A 9 43.37 13.40 -4.84
C ALA A 9 44.29 13.35 -3.61
N ASN A 10 44.70 14.53 -3.13
CA ASN A 10 45.54 14.69 -1.94
C ASN A 10 44.73 15.22 -0.74
N SER A 11 45.36 15.37 0.42
CA SER A 11 44.73 15.87 1.66
C SER A 11 44.07 17.24 1.47
N SER A 12 44.74 18.17 0.79
CA SER A 12 44.20 19.50 0.49
C SER A 12 42.91 19.44 -0.35
N VAL A 13 42.83 18.54 -1.33
CA VAL A 13 41.61 18.31 -2.13
C VAL A 13 40.51 17.68 -1.28
N GLN A 14 40.84 16.79 -0.34
CA GLN A 14 39.85 16.23 0.59
C GLN A 14 39.28 17.29 1.53
N ASP A 15 40.12 18.19 2.05
CA ASP A 15 39.69 19.32 2.88
C ASP A 15 38.80 20.28 2.09
N LEU A 16 39.18 20.60 0.85
CA LEU A 16 38.35 21.39 -0.06
C LEU A 16 36.97 20.74 -0.28
N MET A 17 36.94 19.44 -0.58
CA MET A 17 35.69 18.70 -0.78
C MET A 17 34.84 18.64 0.50
N ARG A 18 35.47 18.64 1.68
CA ARG A 18 34.76 18.73 2.97
C ARG A 18 34.07 20.09 3.13
N VAL A 19 34.78 21.18 2.81
CA VAL A 19 34.21 22.54 2.86
C VAL A 19 33.05 22.67 1.89
N ILE A 20 33.21 22.18 0.65
CA ILE A 20 32.14 22.21 -0.37
C ILE A 20 30.89 21.49 0.13
N ARG A 21 31.03 20.29 0.73
CA ARG A 21 29.89 19.56 1.30
C ARG A 21 29.21 20.32 2.44
N SER A 22 29.98 21.02 3.27
CA SER A 22 29.44 21.80 4.40
C SER A 22 28.68 23.06 3.96
N GLN A 23 29.01 23.60 2.78
CA GLN A 23 28.37 24.79 2.21
C GLN A 23 27.43 24.45 1.05
N ALA A 24 27.16 23.15 0.83
CA ALA A 24 26.42 22.68 -0.34
C ALA A 24 25.02 23.29 -0.44
N ASP A 25 24.35 23.50 0.69
CA ASP A 25 22.99 24.04 0.73
C ASP A 25 22.96 25.50 0.22
N SER A 26 23.98 26.30 0.56
CA SER A 26 24.17 27.68 0.06
C SER A 26 24.59 27.73 -1.41
N LEU A 27 25.47 26.82 -1.83
CA LEU A 27 26.01 26.77 -3.19
C LEU A 27 24.98 26.28 -4.22
N LEU A 28 24.11 25.36 -3.82
CA LEU A 28 23.15 24.72 -4.72
C LEU A 28 21.80 25.44 -4.76
N GLN A 29 21.48 26.26 -3.74
CA GLN A 29 20.20 27.00 -3.65
C GLN A 29 18.96 26.10 -3.82
N ILE A 30 19.06 24.84 -3.39
CA ILE A 30 17.96 23.87 -3.41
C ILE A 30 17.25 23.93 -2.06
N ASP A 31 15.94 23.73 -2.04
CA ASP A 31 15.18 23.64 -0.80
C ASP A 31 15.67 22.46 0.06
N GLU A 32 15.84 22.71 1.37
CA GLU A 32 16.39 21.72 2.30
C GLU A 32 15.52 20.46 2.36
N LYS A 33 14.19 20.62 2.24
CA LYS A 33 13.25 19.49 2.25
C LYS A 33 13.40 18.62 1.01
N GLU A 34 13.56 19.24 -0.16
CA GLU A 34 13.78 18.53 -1.42
C GLU A 34 15.11 17.77 -1.40
N LEU A 35 16.18 18.40 -0.89
CA LEU A 35 17.49 17.79 -0.78
C LEU A 35 17.49 16.62 0.22
N ALA A 36 16.78 16.76 1.34
CA ALA A 36 16.60 15.68 2.31
C ALA A 36 15.81 14.50 1.71
N ALA A 37 14.72 14.77 1.01
CA ALA A 37 13.92 13.75 0.33
C ALA A 37 14.75 13.00 -0.72
N MET A 38 15.56 13.72 -1.51
CA MET A 38 16.47 13.13 -2.49
C MET A 38 17.53 12.23 -1.83
N ARG A 39 18.17 12.70 -0.75
CA ARG A 39 19.15 11.91 0.01
C ARG A 39 18.54 10.60 0.53
N ILE A 40 17.34 10.66 1.10
CA ILE A 40 16.63 9.48 1.61
C ILE A 40 16.26 8.52 0.47
N GLY A 41 15.71 9.04 -0.62
CA GLY A 41 15.35 8.24 -1.79
C GLY A 41 16.54 7.48 -2.38
N LEU A 42 17.69 8.15 -2.51
CA LEU A 42 18.93 7.53 -2.98
C LEU A 42 19.48 6.51 -1.98
N ALA A 43 19.50 6.83 -0.68
CA ALA A 43 19.95 5.89 0.35
C ALA A 43 19.08 4.61 0.34
N HIS A 44 17.77 4.76 0.22
CA HIS A 44 16.84 3.64 0.12
C HIS A 44 17.01 2.84 -1.18
N SER A 45 17.29 3.48 -2.32
CA SER A 45 17.48 2.77 -3.60
C SER A 45 18.78 1.96 -3.61
N ILE A 46 19.89 2.55 -3.14
CA ILE A 46 21.19 1.87 -3.03
C ILE A 46 21.10 0.72 -2.03
N SER A 47 20.51 0.96 -0.86
CA SER A 47 20.34 -0.06 0.18
C SER A 47 19.53 -1.24 -0.35
N ARG A 48 18.37 -0.99 -0.99
CA ARG A 48 17.54 -2.04 -1.60
C ARG A 48 18.26 -2.81 -2.71
N TYR A 49 19.03 -2.12 -3.56
CA TYR A 49 19.81 -2.76 -4.63
C TYR A 49 20.90 -3.68 -4.07
N LYS A 50 21.65 -3.20 -3.07
CA LYS A 50 22.75 -3.96 -2.46
C LYS A 50 22.28 -5.13 -1.59
N LEU A 51 21.16 -4.97 -0.88
CA LEU A 51 20.72 -5.94 0.13
C LEU A 51 19.84 -7.08 -0.41
N LYS A 52 19.57 -7.18 -1.73
CA LYS A 52 18.73 -8.22 -2.36
C LYS A 52 17.45 -8.54 -1.55
N PHE A 53 16.35 -7.81 -1.79
CA PHE A 53 14.99 -8.06 -1.28
C PHE A 53 14.88 -8.82 0.06
N SER A 54 14.68 -8.10 1.17
CA SER A 54 14.39 -8.69 2.49
C SER A 54 13.09 -9.51 2.42
N PRO A 55 13.13 -10.83 2.71
CA PRO A 55 11.92 -11.67 2.79
C PRO A 55 10.92 -11.16 3.86
N ASP A 56 11.38 -10.41 4.87
CA ASP A 56 10.55 -9.85 5.95
C ASP A 56 9.39 -8.97 5.45
N LYS A 57 9.57 -8.32 4.28
CA LYS A 57 8.49 -7.51 3.68
C LYS A 57 7.36 -8.37 3.11
N VAL A 58 7.69 -9.56 2.58
CA VAL A 58 6.69 -10.49 2.05
C VAL A 58 5.89 -11.10 3.21
N ASP A 59 6.55 -11.47 4.30
CA ASP A 59 5.90 -12.02 5.49
C ASP A 59 4.91 -11.03 6.10
N THR A 60 5.28 -9.75 6.14
CA THR A 60 4.38 -8.68 6.59
C THR A 60 3.12 -8.59 5.71
N MET A 61 3.27 -8.70 4.39
CA MET A 61 2.13 -8.67 3.46
C MET A 61 1.23 -9.90 3.60
N ILE A 62 1.80 -11.08 3.87
CA ILE A 62 1.04 -12.31 4.10
C ILE A 62 0.19 -12.18 5.37
N VAL A 63 0.78 -11.70 6.46
CA VAL A 63 0.03 -11.47 7.72
C VAL A 63 -1.10 -10.47 7.50
N GLN A 64 -0.84 -9.38 6.77
CA GLN A 64 -1.88 -8.41 6.42
C GLN A 64 -2.99 -9.01 5.56
N ALA A 65 -2.66 -9.87 4.59
CA ALA A 65 -3.65 -10.51 3.73
C ALA A 65 -4.56 -11.49 4.50
N ILE A 66 -4.01 -12.26 5.44
CA ILE A 66 -4.79 -13.18 6.29
C ILE A 66 -5.73 -12.38 7.20
N ALA A 67 -5.21 -11.35 7.88
CA ALA A 67 -6.03 -10.49 8.74
C ALA A 67 -7.18 -9.84 7.96
N LEU A 68 -6.89 -9.36 6.74
CA LEU A 68 -7.91 -8.78 5.87
C LEU A 68 -8.97 -9.80 5.45
N LEU A 69 -8.59 -11.04 5.20
CA LEU A 69 -9.53 -12.10 4.85
C LEU A 69 -10.51 -12.38 6.00
N ASP A 70 -10.00 -12.47 7.23
CA ASP A 70 -10.82 -12.67 8.43
C ASP A 70 -11.79 -11.49 8.66
N ASP A 71 -11.31 -10.25 8.46
CA ASP A 71 -12.13 -9.05 8.55
C ASP A 71 -13.24 -9.02 7.48
N LEU A 72 -12.93 -9.44 6.25
CA LEU A 72 -13.91 -9.54 5.17
C LEU A 72 -15.00 -10.56 5.47
N ASP A 73 -14.65 -11.74 6.00
CA ASP A 73 -15.63 -12.77 6.34
C ASP A 73 -16.61 -12.29 7.43
N LYS A 74 -16.12 -11.52 8.40
CA LYS A 74 -16.95 -10.91 9.44
C LYS A 74 -17.89 -9.85 8.86
N GLU A 75 -17.39 -8.94 8.04
CA GLU A 75 -18.19 -7.86 7.47
C GLU A 75 -19.21 -8.36 6.45
N ILE A 76 -18.85 -9.36 5.64
CA ILE A 76 -19.79 -10.02 4.71
C ILE A 76 -20.99 -10.58 5.49
N ASN A 77 -20.75 -11.29 6.59
CA ASN A 77 -21.83 -11.81 7.42
C ASN A 77 -22.70 -10.70 8.03
N ASN A 78 -22.09 -9.62 8.52
CA ASN A 78 -22.84 -8.45 9.01
C ASN A 78 -23.75 -7.86 7.93
N TYR A 79 -23.23 -7.68 6.71
CA TYR A 79 -24.02 -7.17 5.59
C TYR A 79 -25.15 -8.12 5.19
N ILE A 80 -24.92 -9.44 5.16
CA ILE A 80 -25.97 -10.40 4.84
C ILE A 80 -27.09 -10.37 5.89
N MET A 81 -26.75 -10.30 7.17
CA MET A 81 -27.76 -10.22 8.24
C MET A 81 -28.61 -8.95 8.09
N ARG A 82 -27.98 -7.79 7.79
CA ARG A 82 -28.69 -6.55 7.48
C ARG A 82 -29.57 -6.67 6.22
N CYS A 83 -29.08 -7.31 5.16
CA CYS A 83 -29.86 -7.55 3.95
C CYS A 83 -31.08 -8.46 4.22
N LYS A 84 -30.92 -9.50 5.04
CA LYS A 84 -32.01 -10.39 5.46
C LYS A 84 -33.06 -9.64 6.28
N GLU A 85 -32.65 -8.77 7.20
CA GLU A 85 -33.56 -7.92 7.96
C GLU A 85 -34.35 -6.96 7.04
N TRP A 86 -33.68 -6.28 6.11
CA TRP A 86 -34.32 -5.35 5.18
C TRP A 86 -35.29 -6.05 4.22
N TYR A 87 -34.88 -7.15 3.60
CA TYR A 87 -35.75 -7.90 2.69
C TYR A 87 -36.83 -8.71 3.42
N GLY A 88 -36.64 -8.98 4.72
CA GLY A 88 -37.63 -9.62 5.57
C GLY A 88 -38.94 -8.84 5.68
N TRP A 89 -38.91 -7.51 5.53
CA TRP A 89 -40.13 -6.68 5.44
C TRP A 89 -40.94 -6.95 4.16
N HIS A 90 -40.29 -7.43 3.10
CA HIS A 90 -40.93 -7.73 1.83
C HIS A 90 -41.41 -9.17 1.74
N PHE A 91 -40.54 -10.12 2.11
CA PHE A 91 -40.82 -11.54 2.02
C PHE A 91 -40.11 -12.31 3.15
N PRO A 92 -40.70 -12.33 4.37
CA PRO A 92 -40.05 -12.84 5.59
C PRO A 92 -39.78 -14.35 5.56
N GLU A 93 -40.53 -15.10 4.76
CA GLU A 93 -40.36 -16.56 4.65
C GLU A 93 -39.10 -16.95 3.87
N LEU A 94 -38.60 -16.08 2.99
CA LEU A 94 -37.41 -16.38 2.17
C LEU A 94 -36.17 -16.65 3.02
N ALA A 95 -35.99 -15.87 4.10
CA ALA A 95 -34.85 -16.03 5.00
C ALA A 95 -34.88 -17.34 5.80
N LYS A 96 -36.08 -17.94 5.98
CA LYS A 96 -36.25 -19.25 6.62
C LYS A 96 -36.02 -20.39 5.63
N ILE A 97 -36.44 -20.20 4.37
CA ILE A 97 -36.32 -21.22 3.31
C ILE A 97 -34.86 -21.33 2.83
N VAL A 98 -34.17 -20.20 2.62
CA VAL A 98 -32.81 -20.18 2.08
C VAL A 98 -31.81 -19.88 3.20
N GLN A 99 -31.16 -20.94 3.67
CA GLN A 99 -30.15 -20.86 4.73
C GLN A 99 -28.80 -20.34 4.20
N ASP A 100 -28.42 -20.70 2.96
CA ASP A 100 -27.17 -20.22 2.36
C ASP A 100 -27.23 -18.72 2.06
N ASN A 101 -26.25 -18.00 2.59
CA ASN A 101 -26.19 -16.55 2.54
C ASN A 101 -25.97 -16.03 1.11
N VAL A 102 -25.14 -16.69 0.32
CA VAL A 102 -24.83 -16.27 -1.06
C VAL A 102 -26.02 -16.53 -1.97
N ALA A 103 -26.67 -17.70 -1.85
CA ALA A 103 -27.90 -18.02 -2.55
C ALA A 103 -29.02 -17.03 -2.18
N PHE A 104 -29.16 -16.67 -0.91
CA PHE A 104 -30.15 -15.68 -0.47
C PHE A 104 -29.97 -14.35 -1.23
N CYS A 105 -28.75 -13.80 -1.26
CA CYS A 105 -28.47 -12.55 -1.97
C CYS A 105 -28.75 -12.65 -3.47
N LYS A 106 -28.35 -13.75 -4.11
CA LYS A 106 -28.62 -13.99 -5.55
C LYS A 106 -30.12 -14.04 -5.85
N ILE A 107 -30.91 -14.67 -4.98
CA ILE A 107 -32.35 -14.79 -5.14
C ILE A 107 -33.02 -13.43 -4.94
N VAL A 108 -32.63 -12.68 -3.91
CA VAL A 108 -33.14 -11.31 -3.67
C VAL A 108 -32.89 -10.42 -4.90
N LEU A 109 -31.69 -10.48 -5.48
CA LEU A 109 -31.37 -9.73 -6.71
C LEU A 109 -32.23 -10.16 -7.90
N ARG A 110 -32.60 -11.44 -7.99
CA ARG A 110 -33.40 -11.96 -9.10
C ARG A 110 -34.89 -11.68 -8.95
N ILE A 111 -35.42 -11.75 -7.73
CA ILE A 111 -36.84 -11.49 -7.44
C ILE A 111 -37.13 -9.98 -7.48
N GLY A 112 -36.22 -9.14 -6.98
CA GLY A 112 -36.45 -7.71 -6.90
C GLY A 112 -37.64 -7.37 -5.97
N TYR A 113 -38.40 -6.34 -6.33
CA TYR A 113 -39.62 -5.95 -5.61
C TYR A 113 -40.84 -6.66 -6.20
N ARG A 114 -41.83 -7.05 -5.37
CA ARG A 114 -43.18 -7.41 -5.87
C ARG A 114 -43.69 -6.29 -6.75
N THR A 115 -43.76 -6.55 -8.05
CA THR A 115 -44.65 -5.86 -8.95
C THR A 115 -46.07 -6.13 -8.45
N ALA A 116 -46.73 -5.08 -7.93
CA ALA A 116 -48.17 -5.11 -7.71
C ALA A 116 -48.84 -5.32 -9.09
N GLY A 117 -49.36 -6.52 -9.31
CA GLY A 117 -50.15 -6.90 -10.47
C GLY A 117 -51.37 -7.65 -9.97
#